data_AF-A0A442EAL8-F1
#
_entry.id   AF-A0A442EAL8-F1
#
_cell.length_a   1.000
_cell.length_b   1.000
_cell.length_c   1.000
_cell.angle_alpha   90.00
_cell.angle_beta   90.00
_cell.angle_gamma   90.00
#
_symmetry.space_group_name_H-M   'P 1'
#
loop_
_entity.id
_entity.type
_entity.pdbx_description
1 polymer ?
#
loop_
_entity_poly.entity_id
_entity_poly.type
_entity_poly.pdbx_seq_one_letter_code
_entity_poly.pdbx_strand_id
1 'polypeptide(L)'
;MFTTSDSEYSMSNPTSEVFMNASGDKAWYGWPKNEDYEALRANWVNMETLGQRKELASQMQKIWWDFVGDVRLGQELRPIARRKALTDLIEMPVPIIAMWNMRKV
;
A
#
# COMPACT_ATOMS: atom_id res chain seq x y z
N MET A 1 -13.82 6.16 -0.64
CA MET A 1 -13.33 7.34 0.11
C MET A 1 -12.88 6.84 1.48
N PHE A 2 -11.56 6.78 1.73
CA PHE A 2 -11.02 6.09 2.90
C PHE A 2 -9.81 6.82 3.49
N THR A 3 -9.69 6.80 4.82
CA THR A 3 -8.44 7.05 5.54
C THR A 3 -7.62 5.75 5.52
N THR A 4 -6.37 5.82 5.05
CA THR A 4 -5.48 4.66 4.99
C THR A 4 -4.46 4.71 6.14
N SER A 5 -4.00 3.54 6.56
CA SER A 5 -2.83 3.40 7.43
C SER A 5 -1.71 2.62 6.75
N ASP A 6 -1.78 2.43 5.42
CA ASP A 6 -0.80 1.67 4.67
C ASP A 6 0.56 2.36 4.67
N SER A 7 1.58 1.53 4.62
CA SER A 7 2.95 1.99 4.52
C SER A 7 3.34 2.25 3.07
N GLU A 8 4.31 3.14 2.84
CA GLU A 8 4.89 3.31 1.50
C GLU A 8 5.45 1.98 0.93
N TYR A 9 5.97 1.12 1.81
CA TYR A 9 6.47 -0.20 1.45
C TYR A 9 5.37 -1.08 0.86
N SER A 10 4.21 -1.12 1.52
CA SER A 10 3.00 -1.79 1.04
C SER A 10 2.66 -1.29 -0.36
N MET A 11 2.50 0.02 -0.54
CA MET A 11 2.16 0.65 -1.83
C MET A 11 3.21 0.48 -2.95
N SER A 12 4.40 -0.03 -2.66
CA SER A 12 5.44 -0.27 -3.68
C SER A 12 5.17 -1.48 -4.58
N ASN A 13 4.26 -2.37 -4.19
CA ASN A 13 3.96 -3.58 -4.93
C ASN A 13 2.45 -3.72 -5.26
N PRO A 14 2.02 -3.39 -6.49
CA PRO A 14 0.62 -3.45 -6.90
C PRO A 14 0.06 -4.88 -7.01
N THR A 15 0.90 -5.91 -6.87
CA THR A 15 0.46 -7.31 -6.88
C THR A 15 -0.04 -7.77 -5.51
N SER A 16 0.53 -7.25 -4.42
CA SER A 16 0.14 -7.58 -3.05
C SER A 16 -0.88 -6.59 -2.47
N GLU A 17 -0.94 -5.37 -2.99
CA GLU A 17 -1.83 -4.35 -2.46
C GLU A 17 -3.28 -4.53 -2.88
N VAL A 18 -4.15 -4.75 -1.90
CA VAL A 18 -5.58 -5.00 -2.12
C VAL A 18 -6.29 -3.79 -2.72
N PHE A 19 -5.83 -2.58 -2.40
CA PHE A 19 -6.40 -1.32 -2.91
C PHE A 19 -6.13 -1.10 -4.39
N MET A 20 -5.12 -1.76 -4.95
CA MET A 20 -4.70 -1.62 -6.35
C MET A 20 -5.32 -2.68 -7.25
N ASN A 21 -6.37 -3.38 -6.81
CA ASN A 21 -7.09 -4.33 -7.63
C ASN A 21 -8.29 -3.63 -8.29
N ALA A 22 -8.39 -3.69 -9.61
CA ALA A 22 -9.49 -3.17 -10.42
C ALA A 22 -10.25 -4.27 -11.19
N SER A 23 -10.43 -5.44 -10.57
CA SER A 23 -11.15 -6.61 -11.13
C SER A 23 -12.68 -6.58 -10.94
N GLY A 24 -13.28 -5.42 -10.68
CA GLY A 24 -14.74 -5.28 -10.50
C GLY A 24 -15.27 -6.03 -9.28
N ASP A 25 -16.13 -7.02 -9.49
CA ASP A 25 -16.79 -7.80 -8.40
C ASP A 25 -15.81 -8.50 -7.45
N LYS A 26 -14.57 -8.73 -7.91
CA LYS A 26 -13.48 -9.34 -7.12
C LYS A 26 -12.53 -8.31 -6.51
N ALA A 27 -12.69 -7.03 -6.84
CA ALA A 27 -11.91 -5.96 -6.27
C ALA A 27 -12.38 -5.61 -4.85
N TRP A 28 -11.57 -4.81 -4.16
CA TRP A 28 -11.90 -4.32 -2.83
C TRP A 28 -13.08 -3.34 -2.84
N TYR A 29 -13.45 -2.81 -1.67
CA TYR A 29 -14.57 -1.90 -1.53
C TYR A 29 -14.59 -0.79 -2.58
N GLY A 30 -15.74 -0.60 -3.21
CA GLY A 30 -15.92 0.32 -4.34
C GLY A 30 -15.92 -0.39 -5.70
N TRP A 31 -15.54 -1.67 -5.75
CA TRP A 31 -15.55 -2.51 -6.95
C TRP A 31 -14.94 -1.83 -8.19
N PRO A 32 -13.76 -1.18 -8.08
CA PRO A 32 -13.11 -0.55 -9.23
C PRO A 32 -12.94 -1.56 -10.35
N LYS A 33 -13.22 -1.14 -11.59
CA LYS A 33 -13.15 -2.00 -12.77
C LYS A 33 -12.43 -1.29 -13.91
N ASN A 34 -11.27 -1.81 -14.31
CA ASN A 34 -10.54 -1.33 -15.48
C ASN A 34 -9.64 -2.43 -16.06
N GLU A 35 -9.95 -2.89 -17.27
CA GLU A 35 -9.25 -4.01 -17.92
C GLU A 35 -7.83 -3.64 -18.37
N ASP A 36 -7.63 -2.43 -18.90
CA ASP A 36 -6.32 -1.93 -19.33
C ASP A 36 -5.36 -1.81 -18.14
N TYR A 37 -5.86 -1.30 -17.01
CA TYR A 37 -5.11 -1.22 -15.76
C TYR A 37 -4.70 -2.62 -15.26
N GLU A 38 -5.63 -3.58 -15.25
CA GLU A 38 -5.33 -4.95 -14.81
C GLU A 38 -4.33 -5.66 -15.74
N ALA A 39 -4.38 -5.39 -17.05
CA ALA A 39 -3.40 -5.91 -18.00
C ALA A 39 -1.98 -5.38 -17.72
N LEU A 40 -1.84 -4.08 -17.40
CA LEU A 40 -0.56 -3.50 -16.99
C LEU A 40 -0.11 -4.04 -15.63
N ARG A 41 -1.04 -4.17 -14.67
CA ARG A 41 -0.76 -4.72 -13.34
C ARG A 41 -0.27 -6.17 -13.40
N ALA A 42 -0.85 -6.98 -14.28
CA ALA A 42 -0.41 -8.35 -14.52
C ALA A 42 1.02 -8.44 -15.06
N ASN A 43 1.46 -7.45 -15.84
CA ASN A 43 2.82 -7.36 -16.36
C ASN A 43 3.86 -6.89 -15.32
N TRP A 44 3.44 -6.41 -14.15
CA TRP A 44 4.34 -5.92 -13.11
C TRP A 44 5.41 -6.94 -12.71
N VAL A 45 5.03 -8.22 -12.61
CA VAL A 45 5.93 -9.31 -12.21
C VAL A 45 7.06 -9.58 -13.22
N ASN A 46 6.89 -9.15 -14.46
CA ASN A 46 7.87 -9.32 -15.53
C ASN A 46 8.92 -8.21 -15.57
N MET A 47 8.77 -7.15 -14.75
CA MET A 47 9.69 -6.01 -14.74
C MET A 47 10.89 -6.27 -13.81
N GLU A 48 12.08 -6.35 -14.42
CA GLU A 48 13.32 -6.69 -13.72
C GLU A 48 14.01 -5.46 -13.10
N THR A 49 13.91 -4.30 -13.77
CA THR A 49 14.60 -3.09 -13.34
C THR A 49 13.68 -2.08 -12.66
N LEU A 50 14.26 -1.25 -11.78
CA LEU A 50 13.53 -0.14 -11.15
C LEU A 50 13.00 0.86 -12.18
N GLY A 51 13.74 1.11 -13.26
CA GLY A 51 13.33 2.02 -14.34
C GLY A 51 12.07 1.52 -15.05
N GLN A 52 12.04 0.25 -15.42
CA GLN A 52 10.87 -0.39 -16.03
C GLN A 52 9.64 -0.35 -15.10
N ARG A 53 9.83 -0.65 -13.81
CA ARG A 53 8.75 -0.57 -12.81
C ARG A 53 8.20 0.84 -12.67
N LYS A 54 9.06 1.86 -12.65
CA LYS A 54 8.63 3.27 -12.57
C LYS A 54 7.84 3.71 -13.80
N GLU A 55 8.27 3.31 -14.98
CA GLU A 55 7.57 3.62 -16.24
C GLU A 55 6.18 2.96 -16.26
N LEU A 56 6.12 1.66 -15.95
CA LEU A 56 4.85 0.93 -15.86
C LEU A 56 3.92 1.52 -14.78
N ALA A 57 4.46 1.85 -13.60
CA ALA A 57 3.71 2.50 -12.52
C ALA A 57 3.11 3.85 -12.96
N SER A 58 3.87 4.66 -13.71
CA SER A 58 3.39 5.95 -14.23
C SER A 58 2.21 5.78 -15.17
N GLN A 59 2.25 4.76 -16.05
CA GLN A 59 1.14 4.44 -16.95
C GLN A 59 -0.09 3.95 -16.17
N MET A 60 0.12 3.03 -15.22
CA MET A 60 -0.94 2.55 -14.33
C MET A 60 -1.59 3.68 -13.53
N GLN A 61 -0.79 4.60 -12.98
CA GLN A 61 -1.27 5.75 -12.22
C GLN A 61 -2.13 6.68 -13.08
N LYS A 62 -1.75 6.97 -14.33
CA LYS A 62 -2.59 7.79 -15.22
C LYS A 62 -3.99 7.20 -15.38
N ILE A 63 -4.06 5.90 -15.70
CA ILE A 63 -5.35 5.20 -15.82
C ILE A 63 -6.13 5.27 -14.51
N TRP A 64 -5.47 4.98 -13.38
CA TRP A 64 -6.11 5.02 -12.06
C TRP A 64 -6.73 6.38 -11.72
N TRP A 65 -6.07 7.47 -12.11
CA TRP A 65 -6.59 8.83 -11.93
C TRP A 65 -7.76 9.14 -12.86
N ASP A 66 -7.76 8.61 -14.09
CA ASP A 66 -8.82 8.85 -15.07
C ASP A 66 -10.13 8.15 -14.68
N PHE A 67 -10.06 6.89 -14.23
CA PHE A 67 -11.27 6.14 -13.81
C PHE A 67 -11.60 6.29 -12.32
N VAL A 68 -10.70 6.90 -11.53
CA VAL A 68 -10.85 7.15 -10.10
C VAL A 68 -11.10 5.87 -9.31
N GLY A 69 -10.12 4.96 -9.30
CA GLY A 69 -10.25 3.65 -8.64
C GLY A 69 -10.46 3.74 -7.12
N ASP A 70 -9.88 4.76 -6.48
CA ASP A 70 -10.19 5.13 -5.11
C ASP A 70 -9.91 6.61 -4.83
N VAL A 71 -10.44 7.09 -3.70
CA VAL A 71 -10.18 8.45 -3.20
C VAL A 71 -9.63 8.33 -1.77
N ARG A 72 -8.35 8.68 -1.62
CA ARG A 72 -7.65 8.75 -0.33
C ARG A 72 -7.99 10.07 0.35
N LEU A 73 -8.56 10.01 1.55
CA LEU A 73 -8.87 11.21 2.33
C LEU A 73 -7.71 11.70 3.17
N GLY A 74 -6.84 10.79 3.56
CA GLY A 74 -5.73 11.08 4.45
C GLY A 74 -5.06 9.80 4.94
N GLN A 75 -3.95 10.00 5.62
CA GLN A 75 -3.20 8.94 6.27
C GLN A 75 -3.31 9.09 7.78
N GLU A 76 -3.64 8.00 8.47
CA GLU A 76 -3.64 7.96 9.92
C GLU A 76 -2.23 7.67 10.43
N LEU A 77 -1.71 8.54 11.30
CA LEU A 77 -0.52 8.27 12.10
C LEU A 77 -0.93 7.95 13.52
N ARG A 78 -0.50 6.79 14.03
CA ARG A 78 -0.87 6.31 15.37
C ARG A 78 0.24 6.58 16.37
N PRO A 79 0.07 7.52 17.32
CA PRO A 79 1.04 7.71 18.39
C PRO A 79 1.05 6.49 19.32
N ILE A 80 2.22 6.15 19.83
CA ILE A 80 2.41 5.07 20.80
C ILE A 80 2.67 5.63 22.20
N ALA A 81 1.89 5.18 23.17
CA ALA A 81 2.13 5.41 24.60
C ALA A 81 2.68 4.13 25.24
N ARG A 82 3.78 4.25 25.98
CA ARG A 82 4.44 3.12 26.67
C ARG A 82 4.87 3.47 28.07
N ARG A 83 5.03 2.45 28.91
CA ARG A 83 5.60 2.61 30.26
C ARG A 83 7.06 3.05 30.14
N LYS A 84 7.52 3.96 31.01
CA LYS A 84 8.93 4.41 31.03
C LYS A 84 9.94 3.29 31.26
N ALA A 85 9.52 2.21 31.91
CA ALA A 85 10.34 1.01 32.12
C ALA A 85 10.58 0.19 30.84
N LEU A 86 9.89 0.47 29.73
CA LEU A 86 10.07 -0.25 28.47
C LEU A 86 11.07 0.48 27.58
N THR A 87 12.20 -0.15 27.30
CA THR A 87 13.29 0.36 26.45
C THR A 87 13.42 -0.44 25.15
N ASP A 88 14.14 0.11 24.19
CA ASP A 88 14.54 -0.57 22.94
C ASP A 88 13.41 -1.03 22.01
N LEU A 89 12.22 -0.43 22.13
CA LEU A 89 11.17 -0.62 21.12
C LEU A 89 11.64 -0.08 19.77
N ILE A 90 11.37 -0.85 18.73
CA ILE A 90 11.65 -0.46 17.35
C ILE A 90 10.42 0.23 16.79
N GLU A 91 10.63 1.40 16.21
CA GLU A 91 9.59 2.10 15.45
C GLU A 91 9.30 1.32 14.17
N MET A 92 8.03 0.99 13.95
CA MET A 92 7.57 0.21 12.81
C MET A 92 6.41 0.92 12.12
N PRO A 93 6.30 0.80 10.79
CA PRO A 93 5.10 1.26 10.10
C PRO A 93 3.89 0.49 10.61
N VAL A 94 2.78 1.21 10.79
CA VAL A 94 1.48 0.62 11.10
C VAL A 94 1.10 -0.41 10.02
N PRO A 95 0.52 -1.57 10.36
CA PRO A 95 0.15 -2.09 11.69
C PRO A 95 1.19 -3.02 12.34
N ILE A 96 2.44 -3.04 11.87
CA ILE A 96 3.44 -3.99 12.33
C ILE A 96 3.94 -3.60 13.73
N ILE A 97 3.96 -4.56 14.66
CA ILE A 97 4.48 -4.35 16.02
C ILE A 97 5.63 -5.35 16.25
N ALA A 98 6.86 -4.85 16.21
CA ALA A 98 8.04 -5.65 16.49
C ALA A 98 8.33 -5.67 18.00
N MET A 99 8.25 -6.85 18.61
CA MET A 99 8.49 -7.03 20.06
C MET A 99 9.86 -7.62 20.40
N TRP A 100 10.64 -8.08 19.41
CA TRP A 100 11.85 -8.88 19.65
C TRP A 100 13.02 -8.12 20.31
N ASN A 101 13.04 -6.79 20.26
CA ASN A 101 14.09 -5.97 20.87
C ASN A 101 13.64 -5.28 22.17
N MET A 102 12.35 -5.37 22.50
CA MET A 102 11.76 -4.66 23.64
C MET A 102 12.24 -5.26 24.96
N ARG A 103 12.73 -4.40 25.85
CA ARG A 103 13.23 -4.80 27.18
C ARG A 103 12.54 -4.01 28.28
N LYS A 104 12.52 -4.60 29.48
CA LYS A 104 12.10 -3.93 30.71
C LYS A 104 13.32 -3.63 31.56
N VAL A 105 13.46 -2.39 31.99
CA VAL A 105 14.40 -1.95 33.03
C VAL A 105 13.73 -1.85 34.40
#